data_AF-A0A9X9PQJ3-F1
#
_entry.id   AF-A0A9X9PQJ3-F1
#
_cell.length_a   1.000
_cell.length_b   1.000
_cell.length_c   1.000
_cell.angle_alpha   90.00
_cell.angle_beta   90.00
_cell.angle_gamma   90.00
#
_symmetry.space_group_name_H-M   'P 1'
#
loop_
_entity.id
_entity.type
_entity.pdbx_description
1 polymer ?
#
loop_
_entity_poly.entity_id
_entity_poly.type
_entity_poly.pdbx_seq_one_letter_code
_entity_poly.pdbx_strand_id
1 'polypeptide(L)'
;MLDYCLMIERHPDNVAAALYGGFVGTYLNDLSPADISRKEIPLSEVLPAPAGGIDTGIKPSEPPLNIGNCMKFAWATELKAIVIIPNFEVATAEARRVLPPQYSRADVVFNLQRIALLPSALGKSPPDAEQIYLAMQDKVHQPYRKELIPGLPEILASVTPKSYPGLCGICLSGAGPTILALATENFEAIARAILLIFEKQGIKCEWRNLEPATDGTTVVRS
;
A
#
# COMPACT_ATOMS: atom_id res chain seq x y z
N MET A 1 -11.62 17.58 4.12
CA MET A 1 -10.62 16.81 4.90
C MET A 1 -9.54 16.25 4.00
N LEU A 2 -9.89 15.47 2.96
CA LEU A 2 -8.91 14.97 1.99
C LEU A 2 -8.02 16.09 1.40
N ASP A 3 -8.61 17.19 0.92
CA ASP A 3 -7.84 18.33 0.38
C ASP A 3 -6.84 18.93 1.40
N TYR A 4 -7.20 18.99 2.69
CA TYR A 4 -6.27 19.46 3.73
C TYR A 4 -5.08 18.50 3.90
N CYS A 5 -5.33 17.19 3.86
CA CYS A 5 -4.27 16.21 3.95
C CYS A 5 -3.44 16.15 2.67
N LEU A 6 -4.03 16.31 1.49
CA LEU A 6 -3.32 16.37 0.20
C LEU A 6 -2.49 17.65 0.03
N MET A 7 -2.85 18.73 0.73
CA MET A 7 -2.03 19.94 0.81
C MET A 7 -0.70 19.70 1.53
N ILE A 8 -0.68 18.75 2.48
CA ILE A 8 0.50 18.36 3.26
C ILE A 8 1.24 17.19 2.58
N GLU A 9 0.52 16.12 2.22
CA GLU A 9 1.05 14.90 1.63
C GLU A 9 0.36 14.63 0.28
N ARG A 10 1.06 14.90 -0.84
CA ARG A 10 0.52 14.70 -2.20
C ARG A 10 0.47 13.23 -2.67
N HIS A 11 0.47 12.27 -1.74
CA HIS A 11 0.31 10.84 -2.00
C HIS A 11 -1.10 10.43 -1.55
N PRO A 12 -2.11 10.57 -2.42
CA PRO A 12 -3.51 10.42 -2.00
C PRO A 12 -3.88 9.01 -1.59
N ASP A 13 -3.14 8.01 -2.06
CA ASP A 13 -3.28 6.59 -1.75
C ASP A 13 -3.09 6.29 -0.26
N ASN A 14 -1.99 6.75 0.35
CA ASN A 14 -1.73 6.52 1.77
C ASN A 14 -2.71 7.31 2.66
N VAL A 15 -2.87 8.58 2.34
CA VAL A 15 -3.69 9.53 3.10
C VAL A 15 -5.14 9.07 3.15
N ALA A 16 -5.73 8.72 2.01
CA ALA A 16 -7.12 8.33 1.96
C ALA A 16 -7.38 7.00 2.69
N ALA A 17 -6.46 6.03 2.58
CA ALA A 17 -6.59 4.76 3.28
C ALA A 17 -6.58 4.97 4.80
N ALA A 18 -5.69 5.83 5.32
CA ALA A 18 -5.66 6.17 6.74
C ALA A 18 -6.88 6.97 7.21
N LEU A 19 -7.35 7.92 6.39
CA LEU A 19 -8.50 8.77 6.73
C LEU A 19 -9.82 8.01 6.71
N TYR A 20 -10.07 7.26 5.64
CA TYR A 20 -11.38 6.68 5.36
C TYR A 20 -11.48 5.21 5.75
N GLY A 21 -10.36 4.50 5.85
CA GLY A 21 -10.35 3.06 6.08
C GLY A 21 -10.90 2.24 4.91
N GLY A 22 -10.70 0.93 5.02
CA GLY A 22 -11.07 -0.05 4.02
C GLY A 22 -10.10 -0.08 2.86
N PHE A 23 -10.56 -0.64 1.75
CA PHE A 23 -9.82 -0.71 0.51
C PHE A 23 -10.27 0.43 -0.41
N VAL A 24 -9.37 1.36 -0.71
CA VAL A 24 -9.68 2.61 -1.39
C VAL A 24 -8.84 2.82 -2.64
N GLY A 25 -9.42 3.49 -3.63
CA GLY A 25 -8.73 4.02 -4.80
C GLY A 25 -8.80 5.54 -4.80
N THR A 26 -7.71 6.17 -5.22
CA THR A 26 -7.59 7.63 -5.25
C THR A 26 -7.01 8.11 -6.57
N TYR A 27 -7.31 9.36 -6.91
CA TYR A 27 -6.66 10.06 -8.02
C TYR A 27 -6.63 11.56 -7.73
N LEU A 28 -5.63 12.24 -8.29
CA LEU A 28 -5.53 13.69 -8.27
C LEU A 28 -6.27 14.27 -9.48
N ASN A 29 -6.93 15.42 -9.30
CA ASN A 29 -7.54 16.13 -10.42
C ASN A 29 -6.48 16.93 -11.19
N ASP A 30 -6.80 17.29 -12.43
CA ASP A 30 -6.00 18.26 -13.19
C ASP A 30 -6.07 19.62 -12.52
N LEU A 31 -4.99 19.97 -11.81
CA LEU A 31 -4.86 21.23 -11.10
C LEU A 31 -4.32 22.32 -12.03
N SER A 32 -4.72 23.57 -11.78
CA SER A 32 -4.13 24.71 -12.49
C SER A 32 -2.62 24.80 -12.19
N PRO A 33 -1.78 25.35 -13.10
CA PRO A 33 -0.36 25.55 -12.83
C PRO A 33 -0.09 26.34 -11.54
N ALA A 34 -0.99 27.26 -11.15
CA ALA A 34 -0.92 28.00 -9.89
C ALA A 34 -1.10 27.08 -8.67
N ASP A 35 -2.05 26.15 -8.72
CA ASP A 35 -2.28 25.16 -7.66
C ASP A 35 -1.21 24.05 -7.63
N ILE A 36 -0.63 23.73 -8.79
CA ILE A 36 0.55 22.86 -8.90
C ILE A 36 1.76 23.52 -8.22
N SER A 37 1.94 24.84 -8.41
CA SER A 37 3.07 25.60 -7.86
C SER A 37 3.02 25.79 -6.33
N ARG A 38 1.82 25.70 -5.72
CA ARG A 38 1.63 25.57 -4.25
C ARG A 38 2.06 24.19 -3.76
N LYS A 39 3.29 23.78 -4.06
CA LYS A 39 3.91 22.54 -3.58
C LYS A 39 3.89 22.49 -2.06
N GLU A 40 3.69 21.28 -1.54
CA GLU A 40 3.90 20.81 -0.15
C GLU A 40 4.19 21.96 0.82
N ILE A 41 3.14 22.56 1.36
CA ILE A 41 3.28 23.57 2.40
C ILE A 41 3.91 22.84 3.59
N PRO A 42 5.05 23.29 4.14
CA PRO A 42 5.65 22.66 5.30
C PRO A 42 4.60 22.45 6.38
N LEU A 43 4.60 21.28 7.03
CA LEU A 43 3.61 20.98 8.07
C LEU A 43 3.55 22.08 9.13
N SER A 44 4.68 22.71 9.46
CA SER A 44 4.77 23.84 10.40
C SER A 44 4.02 25.10 9.95
N GLU A 45 3.85 25.31 8.66
CA GLU A 45 3.08 26.43 8.09
C GLU A 45 1.57 26.12 8.04
N VAL A 46 1.20 24.84 7.90
CA VAL A 46 -0.21 24.40 7.95
C VAL A 46 -0.68 24.24 9.40
N LEU A 47 0.17 23.68 10.27
CA LEU A 47 -0.07 23.34 11.66
C LEU A 47 1.16 23.72 12.50
N PRO A 48 1.19 24.93 13.09
CA PRO A 48 2.28 25.32 13.99
C PRO A 48 2.32 24.41 15.22
N ALA A 49 3.52 24.20 15.77
CA ALA A 49 3.73 23.31 16.91
C ALA A 49 2.88 23.74 18.14
N PRO A 50 2.34 22.78 18.91
CA PRO A 50 2.52 21.32 18.80
C PRO A 50 1.63 20.70 17.71
N ALA A 51 2.24 19.87 16.85
CA ALA A 51 1.51 19.15 15.81
C ALA A 51 0.74 17.97 16.44
N GLY A 52 -0.59 18.05 16.40
CA GLY A 52 -1.50 16.97 16.82
C GLY A 52 -1.89 16.97 18.31
N GLY A 53 -3.09 16.49 18.60
CA GLY A 53 -3.58 16.18 19.96
C GLY A 53 -3.95 17.37 20.85
N ILE A 54 -3.47 18.57 20.58
CA ILE A 54 -3.77 19.79 21.35
C ILE A 54 -4.56 20.76 20.46
N ASP A 55 -5.72 21.22 20.93
CA ASP A 55 -6.47 22.29 20.26
C ASP A 55 -5.74 23.61 20.46
N THR A 56 -5.00 24.05 19.45
CA THR A 56 -4.24 25.30 19.48
C THR A 56 -5.12 26.52 19.21
N GLY A 57 -6.40 26.34 18.83
CA GLY A 57 -7.28 27.41 18.37
C GLY A 57 -6.86 28.04 17.03
N ILE A 58 -5.77 27.58 16.42
CA ILE A 58 -5.24 28.09 15.16
C ILE A 58 -5.96 27.40 14.01
N LYS A 59 -6.56 28.21 13.12
CA LYS A 59 -7.20 27.69 11.91
C LYS A 59 -6.12 27.51 10.82
N PRO A 60 -5.93 26.30 10.28
CA PRO A 60 -5.04 26.09 9.15
C PRO A 60 -5.53 26.88 7.94
N SER A 61 -4.60 27.24 7.04
CA SER A 61 -4.94 27.87 5.77
C SER A 61 -5.90 26.97 4.97
N GLU A 62 -6.88 27.56 4.31
CA GLU A 62 -7.82 26.80 3.48
C GLU A 62 -7.11 26.18 2.27
N PRO A 63 -7.25 24.86 2.03
CA PRO A 63 -6.64 24.21 0.89
C PRO A 63 -7.40 24.60 -0.39
N PRO A 64 -6.74 24.50 -1.56
CA PRO A 64 -7.45 24.41 -2.83
C PRO A 64 -8.56 23.36 -2.74
N LEU A 65 -9.73 23.66 -3.30
CA LEU A 65 -10.84 22.72 -3.35
C LEU A 65 -10.59 21.69 -4.45
N ASN A 66 -10.95 20.44 -4.19
CA ASN A 66 -10.96 19.35 -5.19
C ASN A 66 -9.55 19.00 -5.70
N ILE A 67 -8.59 18.80 -4.79
CA ILE A 67 -7.22 18.37 -5.10
C ILE A 67 -7.21 16.92 -5.57
N GLY A 68 -8.01 16.08 -4.94
CA GLY A 68 -8.13 14.68 -5.30
C GLY A 68 -9.44 14.05 -4.85
N ASN A 69 -9.71 12.88 -5.42
CA ASN A 69 -10.91 12.10 -5.16
C ASN A 69 -10.53 10.75 -4.56
N CYS A 70 -11.46 10.19 -3.79
CA CYS A 70 -11.35 8.87 -3.17
C CYS A 70 -12.62 8.08 -3.40
N MET A 71 -12.49 6.79 -3.68
CA MET A 71 -13.58 5.84 -3.78
C MET A 71 -13.26 4.60 -2.93
N LYS A 72 -14.24 4.12 -2.16
CA LYS A 72 -14.14 2.84 -1.46
C LYS A 72 -14.54 1.71 -2.41
N PHE A 73 -13.76 0.65 -2.43
CA PHE A 73 -14.07 -0.59 -3.12
C PHE A 73 -14.62 -1.63 -2.13
N ALA A 74 -15.32 -2.62 -2.67
CA ALA A 74 -15.70 -3.79 -1.90
C ALA A 74 -14.46 -4.62 -1.51
N TRP A 75 -14.54 -5.30 -0.38
CA TRP A 75 -13.53 -6.22 0.12
C TRP A 75 -14.21 -7.52 0.57
N ALA A 76 -13.73 -8.66 0.07
CA ALA A 76 -14.21 -9.97 0.49
C ALA A 76 -13.72 -10.27 1.92
N THR A 77 -14.65 -10.48 2.85
CA THR A 77 -14.34 -10.61 4.28
C THR A 77 -13.58 -11.89 4.63
N GLU A 78 -13.57 -12.86 3.71
CA GLU A 78 -12.78 -14.08 3.81
C GLU A 78 -11.28 -13.82 3.61
N LEU A 79 -10.91 -12.71 2.94
CA LEU A 79 -9.51 -12.35 2.71
C LEU A 79 -8.91 -11.68 3.95
N LYS A 80 -7.81 -12.26 4.45
CA LYS A 80 -6.95 -11.68 5.48
C LYS A 80 -5.55 -11.40 4.93
N ALA A 81 -4.87 -10.49 5.61
CA ALA A 81 -3.53 -10.03 5.29
C ALA A 81 -2.51 -10.66 6.25
N ILE A 82 -1.69 -11.56 5.75
CA ILE A 82 -0.46 -12.00 6.40
C ILE A 82 0.59 -10.92 6.13
N VAL A 83 1.04 -10.24 7.18
CA VAL A 83 2.03 -9.18 7.10
C VAL A 83 3.33 -9.68 7.72
N ILE A 84 4.38 -9.85 6.91
CA ILE A 84 5.72 -10.22 7.36
C ILE A 84 6.57 -8.95 7.46
N ILE A 85 7.14 -8.70 8.63
CA ILE A 85 7.87 -7.48 8.98
C ILE A 85 9.32 -7.85 9.28
N PRO A 86 10.24 -7.73 8.30
CA PRO A 86 11.65 -7.94 8.55
C PRO A 86 12.26 -6.89 9.48
N ASN A 87 13.17 -7.30 10.35
CA ASN A 87 13.87 -6.41 11.28
C ASN A 87 15.06 -5.70 10.61
N PHE A 88 14.76 -4.96 9.55
CA PHE A 88 15.65 -4.01 8.91
C PHE A 88 14.81 -2.98 8.14
N GLU A 89 15.45 -1.92 7.68
CA GLU A 89 14.76 -0.86 6.94
C GLU A 89 15.35 -0.69 5.56
N VAL A 90 14.48 -0.36 4.60
CA VAL A 90 14.86 0.11 3.27
C VAL A 90 14.40 1.56 3.19
N ALA A 91 15.34 2.48 2.98
CA ALA A 91 15.00 3.88 2.84
C ALA A 91 14.05 4.09 1.65
N THR A 92 12.95 4.83 1.82
CA THR A 92 11.99 5.12 0.74
C THR A 92 12.66 5.80 -0.46
N ALA A 93 13.68 6.63 -0.22
CA ALA A 93 14.49 7.24 -1.28
C ALA A 93 15.23 6.18 -2.11
N GLU A 94 15.75 5.13 -1.49
CA GLU A 94 16.40 4.00 -2.17
C GLU A 94 15.41 3.23 -3.03
N ALA A 95 14.26 2.87 -2.46
CA ALA A 95 13.20 2.14 -3.15
C ALA A 95 12.60 2.91 -4.34
N ARG A 96 12.71 4.25 -4.33
CA ARG A 96 12.36 5.12 -5.48
C ARG A 96 13.50 5.19 -6.49
N ARG A 97 14.76 5.24 -6.03
CA ARG A 97 15.94 5.37 -6.89
C ARG A 97 16.15 4.18 -7.82
N VAL A 98 15.77 2.97 -7.40
CA VAL A 98 15.90 1.76 -8.22
C VAL A 98 14.90 1.69 -9.39
N LEU A 99 13.89 2.56 -9.42
CA LEU A 99 12.89 2.56 -10.48
C LEU A 99 13.46 3.22 -11.74
N PRO A 100 13.27 2.62 -12.93
CA PRO A 100 13.76 3.20 -14.17
C PRO A 100 12.97 4.47 -14.52
N PRO A 101 13.59 5.42 -15.25
CA PRO A 101 12.92 6.64 -15.69
C PRO A 101 11.84 6.38 -16.76
N GLN A 102 11.87 5.22 -17.41
CA GLN A 102 10.98 4.85 -18.52
C GLN A 102 10.62 3.37 -18.44
N TYR A 103 9.42 3.04 -18.91
CA TYR A 103 8.91 1.66 -18.98
C TYR A 103 8.53 1.33 -20.41
N SER A 104 8.60 0.05 -20.78
CA SER A 104 8.09 -0.39 -22.07
C SER A 104 6.57 -0.22 -22.13
N ARG A 105 6.04 0.07 -23.33
CA ARG A 105 4.58 0.10 -23.54
C ARG A 105 3.92 -1.21 -23.12
N ALA A 106 4.58 -2.35 -23.36
CA ALA A 106 4.05 -3.66 -23.02
C ALA A 106 3.89 -3.84 -21.50
N ASP A 107 4.84 -3.35 -20.70
CA ASP A 107 4.79 -3.47 -19.25
C ASP A 107 3.75 -2.51 -18.65
N VAL A 108 3.63 -1.29 -19.19
CA VAL A 108 2.56 -0.37 -18.79
C VAL A 108 1.19 -0.96 -19.09
N VAL A 109 0.97 -1.48 -20.31
CA VAL A 109 -0.28 -2.14 -20.69
C VAL A 109 -0.56 -3.35 -19.80
N PHE A 110 0.46 -4.15 -19.49
CA PHE A 110 0.34 -5.28 -18.56
C PHE A 110 -0.21 -4.80 -17.20
N ASN A 111 0.40 -3.79 -16.59
CA ASN A 111 -0.04 -3.27 -15.30
C ASN A 111 -1.43 -2.62 -15.33
N LEU A 112 -1.77 -1.90 -16.41
CA LEU A 112 -3.10 -1.28 -16.57
C LEU A 112 -4.23 -2.32 -16.58
N GLN A 113 -4.00 -3.51 -17.14
CA GLN A 113 -4.97 -4.61 -17.07
C GLN A 113 -5.14 -5.13 -15.63
N ARG A 114 -4.04 -5.23 -14.87
CA ARG A 114 -4.07 -5.73 -13.48
C ARG A 114 -4.79 -4.75 -12.56
N ILE A 115 -4.47 -3.47 -12.64
CA ILE A 115 -5.10 -2.44 -11.79
C ILE A 115 -6.60 -2.28 -12.08
N ALA A 116 -7.03 -2.51 -13.33
CA ALA A 116 -8.46 -2.54 -13.67
C ALA A 116 -9.18 -3.77 -13.07
N LEU A 117 -8.48 -4.90 -12.94
CA LEU A 117 -9.04 -6.17 -12.45
C LEU A 117 -9.04 -6.25 -10.91
N LEU A 118 -7.97 -5.76 -10.28
CA LEU A 118 -7.67 -5.98 -8.87
C LEU A 118 -8.82 -5.55 -7.95
N PRO A 119 -9.45 -4.36 -8.10
CA PRO A 119 -10.49 -3.97 -7.18
C PRO A 119 -11.75 -4.84 -7.25
N SER A 120 -12.09 -5.31 -8.45
CA SER A 120 -13.19 -6.25 -8.62
C SER A 120 -12.84 -7.63 -8.06
N ALA A 121 -11.61 -8.11 -8.28
CA ALA A 121 -11.17 -9.42 -7.78
C ALA A 121 -11.18 -9.48 -6.24
N LEU A 122 -10.70 -8.43 -5.57
CA LEU A 122 -10.66 -8.34 -4.10
C LEU A 122 -12.05 -8.16 -3.46
N GLY A 123 -13.04 -7.70 -4.22
CA GLY A 123 -14.41 -7.49 -3.74
C GLY A 123 -15.36 -8.66 -3.96
N LYS A 124 -14.94 -9.73 -4.67
CA LYS A 124 -15.79 -10.89 -4.96
C LYS A 124 -15.74 -11.92 -3.82
N SER A 125 -16.91 -12.41 -3.44
CA SER A 125 -17.09 -13.54 -2.52
C SER A 125 -17.81 -14.69 -3.26
N PRO A 126 -17.28 -15.93 -3.23
CA PRO A 126 -16.00 -16.31 -2.62
C PRO A 126 -14.79 -15.74 -3.40
N PRO A 127 -13.63 -15.50 -2.76
CA PRO A 127 -12.43 -15.03 -3.42
C PRO A 127 -11.90 -16.04 -4.46
N ASP A 128 -11.54 -15.55 -5.64
CA ASP A 128 -10.86 -16.32 -6.67
C ASP A 128 -9.34 -16.10 -6.55
N ALA A 129 -8.64 -17.08 -5.98
CA ALA A 129 -7.20 -17.00 -5.71
C ALA A 129 -6.37 -16.83 -6.99
N GLU A 130 -6.77 -17.44 -8.11
CA GLU A 130 -6.03 -17.29 -9.38
C GLU A 130 -6.24 -15.90 -9.95
N GLN A 131 -7.48 -15.40 -9.95
CA GLN A 131 -7.80 -14.05 -10.43
C GLN A 131 -7.08 -12.98 -9.58
N ILE A 132 -7.08 -13.12 -8.25
CA ILE A 132 -6.38 -12.20 -7.34
C ILE A 132 -4.87 -12.27 -7.58
N TYR A 133 -4.28 -13.46 -7.67
CA TYR A 133 -2.84 -13.62 -7.88
C TYR A 133 -2.37 -12.97 -9.17
N LEU A 134 -3.13 -13.16 -10.26
CA LEU A 134 -2.88 -12.53 -11.56
C LEU A 134 -3.01 -11.00 -11.49
N ALA A 135 -4.01 -10.50 -10.76
CA ALA A 135 -4.26 -9.08 -10.59
C ALA A 135 -3.21 -8.38 -9.70
N MET A 136 -2.53 -9.12 -8.81
CA MET A 136 -1.44 -8.60 -7.98
C MET A 136 -0.07 -8.61 -8.67
N GLN A 137 0.04 -9.14 -9.90
CA GLN A 137 1.31 -9.12 -10.63
C GLN A 137 1.70 -7.71 -11.07
N ASP A 138 2.98 -7.38 -10.91
CA ASP A 138 3.51 -6.04 -11.16
C ASP A 138 4.80 -6.10 -11.99
N LYS A 139 4.88 -5.21 -12.98
CA LYS A 139 6.09 -4.97 -13.79
C LYS A 139 6.68 -3.57 -13.64
N VAL A 140 6.04 -2.69 -12.87
CA VAL A 140 6.45 -1.29 -12.73
C VAL A 140 7.33 -1.09 -11.50
N HIS A 141 7.04 -1.74 -10.36
CA HIS A 141 7.73 -1.47 -9.10
C HIS A 141 8.50 -2.68 -8.57
N GLN A 142 7.79 -3.77 -8.32
CA GLN A 142 8.27 -4.98 -7.67
C GLN A 142 9.49 -5.62 -8.34
N PRO A 143 9.61 -5.70 -9.68
CA PRO A 143 10.80 -6.29 -10.31
C PRO A 143 12.10 -5.57 -9.96
N TYR A 144 12.04 -4.26 -9.72
CA TYR A 144 13.19 -3.42 -9.42
C TYR A 144 13.45 -3.32 -7.91
N ARG A 145 12.39 -3.30 -7.10
CA ARG A 145 12.50 -3.21 -5.63
C ARG A 145 12.87 -4.54 -4.98
N LYS A 146 12.53 -5.67 -5.58
CA LYS A 146 12.73 -6.98 -4.93
C LYS A 146 14.20 -7.28 -4.62
N GLU A 147 15.13 -6.72 -5.41
CA GLU A 147 16.57 -6.90 -5.24
C GLU A 147 17.12 -6.17 -3.99
N LEU A 148 16.37 -5.20 -3.44
CA LEU A 148 16.73 -4.51 -2.21
C LEU A 148 16.50 -5.36 -0.95
N ILE A 149 15.79 -6.48 -1.08
CA ILE A 149 15.31 -7.29 0.05
C ILE A 149 15.85 -8.70 -0.13
N PRO A 150 16.87 -9.10 0.65
CA PRO A 150 17.42 -10.44 0.57
C PRO A 150 16.34 -11.50 0.78
N GLY A 151 16.34 -12.52 -0.07
CA GLY A 151 15.36 -13.61 -0.04
C GLY A 151 14.02 -13.31 -0.71
N LEU A 152 13.67 -12.06 -0.99
CA LEU A 152 12.38 -11.73 -1.63
C LEU A 152 12.21 -12.33 -3.03
N PRO A 153 13.24 -12.35 -3.92
CA PRO A 153 13.11 -13.05 -5.20
C PRO A 153 12.75 -14.54 -5.05
N GLU A 154 13.33 -15.22 -4.05
CA GLU A 154 13.03 -16.63 -3.73
C GLU A 154 11.61 -16.77 -3.17
N ILE A 155 11.21 -15.89 -2.25
CA ILE A 155 9.86 -15.87 -1.67
C ILE A 155 8.80 -15.73 -2.77
N LEU A 156 8.94 -14.73 -3.65
CA LEU A 156 7.96 -14.48 -4.73
C LEU A 156 7.89 -15.62 -5.75
N ALA A 157 9.00 -16.35 -5.95
CA ALA A 157 9.04 -17.48 -6.88
C ALA A 157 8.49 -18.79 -6.27
N SER A 158 8.66 -18.98 -4.96
CA SER A 158 8.34 -20.24 -4.27
C SER A 158 7.00 -20.22 -3.52
N VAL A 159 6.57 -19.06 -3.03
CA VAL A 159 5.32 -18.89 -2.27
C VAL A 159 4.23 -18.39 -3.22
N THR A 160 3.52 -19.32 -3.83
CA THR A 160 2.49 -19.07 -4.85
C THR A 160 1.21 -19.80 -4.49
N PRO A 161 0.04 -19.45 -5.07
CA PRO A 161 -1.20 -20.19 -4.84
C PRO A 161 -1.11 -21.68 -5.19
N LYS A 162 -0.20 -22.05 -6.11
CA LYS A 162 0.03 -23.45 -6.49
C LYS A 162 0.80 -24.24 -5.43
N SER A 163 1.73 -23.59 -4.73
CA SER A 163 2.54 -24.24 -3.69
C SER A 163 1.91 -24.17 -2.31
N TYR A 164 1.07 -23.16 -2.05
CA TYR A 164 0.43 -22.94 -0.76
C TYR A 164 -1.07 -22.70 -0.92
N PRO A 165 -1.91 -23.75 -0.72
CA PRO A 165 -3.36 -23.61 -0.73
C PRO A 165 -3.83 -22.54 0.26
N GLY A 166 -4.83 -21.75 -0.12
CA GLY A 166 -5.32 -20.62 0.66
C GLY A 166 -4.62 -19.29 0.36
N LEU A 167 -3.43 -19.28 -0.25
CA LEU A 167 -2.79 -18.05 -0.71
C LEU A 167 -3.51 -17.50 -1.95
N CYS A 168 -3.93 -16.24 -1.90
CA CYS A 168 -4.54 -15.52 -3.03
C CYS A 168 -3.55 -14.57 -3.70
N GLY A 169 -2.57 -14.03 -2.98
CA GLY A 169 -1.47 -13.32 -3.61
C GLY A 169 -0.44 -12.78 -2.63
N ILE A 170 0.68 -12.33 -3.17
CA ILE A 170 1.84 -11.88 -2.39
C ILE A 170 2.54 -10.74 -3.12
N CYS A 171 2.87 -9.68 -2.38
CA CYS A 171 3.59 -8.54 -2.91
C CYS A 171 4.38 -7.81 -1.83
N LEU A 172 5.22 -6.89 -2.28
CA LEU A 172 5.79 -5.87 -1.39
C LEU A 172 4.71 -4.93 -0.86
N SER A 173 4.73 -4.67 0.44
CA SER A 173 3.92 -3.61 1.05
C SER A 173 4.64 -2.26 0.87
N GLY A 174 4.10 -1.41 0.00
CA GLY A 174 4.65 -0.09 -0.30
C GLY A 174 6.08 -0.15 -0.85
N ALA A 175 7.02 0.50 -0.17
CA ALA A 175 8.44 0.49 -0.52
C ALA A 175 9.18 -0.76 0.00
N GLY A 176 8.57 -1.54 0.90
CA GLY A 176 9.24 -2.60 1.65
C GLY A 176 9.96 -2.10 2.92
N PRO A 177 10.62 -2.99 3.68
CA PRO A 177 10.84 -4.42 3.36
C PRO A 177 9.67 -5.34 3.73
N THR A 178 8.61 -4.81 4.32
CA THR A 178 7.40 -5.57 4.68
C THR A 178 6.79 -6.28 3.47
N ILE A 179 6.42 -7.56 3.65
CA ILE A 179 5.70 -8.36 2.66
C ILE A 179 4.24 -8.47 3.08
N LEU A 180 3.35 -8.28 2.12
CA LEU A 180 1.92 -8.52 2.26
C LEU A 180 1.55 -9.78 1.47
N ALA A 181 0.94 -10.76 2.14
CA ALA A 181 0.31 -11.90 1.50
C ALA A 181 -1.18 -11.93 1.84
N LEU A 182 -2.03 -11.97 0.82
CA LEU A 182 -3.47 -12.16 0.96
C LEU A 182 -3.79 -13.64 0.92
N ALA A 183 -4.59 -14.10 1.88
CA ALA A 183 -5.00 -15.50 1.97
C ALA A 183 -6.40 -15.63 2.56
N THR A 184 -7.04 -16.77 2.32
CA THR A 184 -8.33 -17.14 2.94
C THR A 184 -8.16 -18.14 4.09
N GLU A 185 -7.07 -18.90 4.10
CA GLU A 185 -6.76 -19.94 5.08
C GLU A 185 -5.25 -20.22 5.14
N ASN A 186 -4.84 -21.17 5.97
CA ASN A 186 -3.44 -21.61 6.12
C ASN A 186 -2.43 -20.50 6.48
N PHE A 187 -2.91 -19.45 7.16
CA PHE A 187 -2.15 -18.22 7.44
C PHE A 187 -0.78 -18.49 8.07
N GLU A 188 -0.74 -19.34 9.09
CA GLU A 188 0.50 -19.66 9.81
C GLU A 188 1.47 -20.48 8.96
N ALA A 189 0.98 -21.43 8.16
CA ALA A 189 1.83 -22.24 7.28
C ALA A 189 2.48 -21.37 6.19
N ILE A 190 1.70 -20.47 5.58
CA ILE A 190 2.18 -19.48 4.61
C ILE A 190 3.21 -18.55 5.26
N ALA A 191 2.91 -18.01 6.44
CA ALA A 191 3.84 -17.13 7.16
C ALA A 191 5.16 -17.86 7.47
N ARG A 192 5.11 -19.08 8.01
CA ARG A 192 6.29 -19.90 8.31
C ARG A 192 7.14 -20.17 7.06
N ALA A 193 6.54 -20.42 5.90
CA ALA A 193 7.27 -20.60 4.66
C ALA A 193 8.11 -19.37 4.29
N ILE A 194 7.54 -18.17 4.44
CA ILE A 194 8.24 -16.91 4.17
C ILE A 194 9.33 -16.66 5.22
N LEU A 195 9.03 -16.89 6.51
CA LEU A 195 9.97 -16.72 7.61
C LEU A 195 11.22 -17.59 7.44
N LEU A 196 11.06 -18.86 7.05
CA LEU A 196 12.17 -19.79 6.83
C LEU A 196 13.16 -19.29 5.74
N ILE A 197 12.66 -18.61 4.71
CA ILE A 197 13.53 -18.03 3.68
C ILE A 197 14.31 -16.85 4.24
N PHE A 198 13.67 -15.98 5.01
CA PHE A 198 14.38 -14.88 5.68
C PHE A 198 15.39 -15.37 6.73
N GLU A 199 15.08 -16.42 7.48
CA GLU A 199 16.01 -17.03 8.44
C GLU A 199 17.29 -17.55 7.76
N LYS A 200 17.18 -18.16 6.57
CA LYS A 200 18.36 -18.57 5.77
C LYS A 200 19.22 -17.38 5.35
N GLN A 201 18.62 -16.20 5.21
CA GLN A 201 19.33 -14.94 4.94
C GLN A 201 19.84 -14.26 6.22
N GLY A 202 19.65 -14.87 7.39
CA GLY A 202 20.01 -14.30 8.70
C GLY A 202 19.13 -13.14 9.14
N ILE A 203 17.94 -12.99 8.54
CA ILE A 203 17.01 -11.89 8.80
C ILE A 203 15.93 -12.37 9.78
N LYS A 204 15.83 -11.68 10.92
CA LYS A 204 14.73 -11.88 11.87
C LYS A 204 13.49 -11.14 11.39
N CYS A 205 12.33 -11.74 11.52
CA CYS A 205 11.06 -11.14 11.11
C CYS A 205 9.99 -11.36 12.18
N GLU A 206 9.07 -10.40 12.30
CA GLU A 206 7.77 -10.61 12.93
C GLU A 206 6.72 -10.92 11.86
N TRP A 207 5.61 -11.53 12.25
CA TRP A 207 4.45 -11.62 11.37
C TRP A 207 3.14 -11.37 12.10
N ARG A 208 2.14 -10.89 11.36
CA ARG A 208 0.79 -10.61 11.86
C ARG A 208 -0.25 -11.10 10.87
N ASN A 209 -1.41 -11.53 11.38
CA ASN A 209 -2.60 -11.78 10.58
C ASN A 209 -3.58 -10.64 10.82
N LEU A 210 -3.86 -9.84 9.80
CA LEU A 210 -4.60 -8.59 9.89
C LEU A 210 -5.82 -8.57 8.95
N GLU A 211 -6.75 -7.69 9.25
CA GLU A 211 -7.90 -7.36 8.41
C GLU A 211 -7.87 -5.86 8.09
N PRO A 212 -8.45 -5.41 6.96
CA PRO A 212 -8.52 -3.98 6.66
C PRO A 212 -9.28 -3.22 7.75
N ALA A 213 -8.70 -2.14 8.27
CA ALA A 213 -9.39 -1.25 9.21
C ALA A 213 -10.47 -0.45 8.45
N THR A 214 -11.76 -0.65 8.76
CA THR A 214 -12.89 -0.07 7.99
C THR A 214 -13.21 1.37 8.33
N ASP A 215 -12.86 1.80 9.55
CA ASP A 215 -13.38 3.03 10.15
C ASP A 215 -12.49 4.25 9.86
N GLY A 216 -11.25 4.01 9.38
CA GLY A 216 -10.27 5.04 9.12
C GLY A 216 -9.86 5.77 10.40
N THR A 217 -9.61 7.08 10.28
CA THR A 217 -9.18 7.92 11.41
C THR A 217 -10.39 8.31 12.25
N THR A 218 -10.36 8.00 13.55
CA THR A 218 -11.38 8.40 14.52
C THR A 218 -10.80 9.36 15.55
N VAL A 219 -11.58 10.36 15.96
CA VAL A 219 -11.19 11.31 17.03
C VAL A 219 -12.00 10.97 18.27
N VAL A 220 -11.32 10.46 19.31
CA VAL A 220 -11.93 10.22 20.61
C VAL A 220 -11.67 11.46 21.47
N ARG A 221 -12.73 12.21 21.80
CA ARG A 221 -12.66 13.30 22.78
C ARG A 221 -12.96 12.73 24.16
N SER A 222 -11.97 12.74 25.04
CA SER A 222 -12.12 12.48 26.48
C SER A 222 -12.54 13.73 27.23
#